data_AF-A0A6F8YR64-F1
#
_entry.id   AF-A0A6F8YR64-F1
#
_cell.length_a   1.000
_cell.length_b   1.000
_cell.length_c   1.000
_cell.angle_alpha   90.00
_cell.angle_beta   90.00
_cell.angle_gamma   90.00
#
_symmetry.space_group_name_H-M   'P 1'
#
loop_
_entity.id
_entity.type
_entity.pdbx_description
1 polymer ?
#
loop_
_entity_poly.entity_id
_entity_poly.type
_entity_poly.pdbx_seq_one_letter_code
_entity_poly.pdbx_strand_id
1 'polypeptide(L)'
;MRFWQALQSGRLLRPAQLAEMHRTVLAVTFQDVFPGTRYGLGIMWTPTSCGGYWSHGGDVPGTSTVNGVTSDGSRAVVLAVSTRLAGEEEALAVYRRADGAVADILC
;
A
#
# COMPACT_ATOMS: atom_id res chain seq x y z
N MET A 1 5.76 -11.68 1.31
CA MET A 1 4.69 -11.38 2.30
C MET A 1 5.15 -11.39 3.76
N ARG A 2 6.06 -12.30 4.15
CA ARG A 2 6.51 -12.44 5.55
C ARG A 2 6.84 -11.13 6.26
N PHE A 3 7.53 -10.21 5.59
CA PHE A 3 7.82 -8.87 6.14
C PHE A 3 6.55 -8.13 6.56
N TRP A 4 5.62 -7.91 5.63
CA TRP A 4 4.36 -7.19 5.88
C TRP A 4 3.52 -7.84 6.99
N GLN A 5 3.36 -9.16 6.93
CA GLN A 5 2.62 -9.90 7.96
C GLN A 5 3.31 -9.81 9.32
N ALA A 6 4.65 -9.90 9.39
CA ALA A 6 5.39 -9.79 10.64
C ALA A 6 5.41 -8.36 11.19
N LEU A 7 5.43 -7.34 10.32
CA LEU A 7 5.32 -5.94 10.70
C LEU A 7 3.96 -5.66 11.34
N GLN A 8 2.88 -5.97 10.64
CA GLN A 8 1.52 -5.71 11.13
C GLN A 8 1.14 -6.57 12.33
N SER A 9 1.64 -7.80 12.42
CA SER A 9 1.44 -8.64 13.60
C SER A 9 2.33 -8.24 14.80
N GLY A 10 3.07 -7.12 14.73
CA GLY A 10 3.92 -6.63 15.82
C GLY A 10 5.16 -7.48 16.14
N ARG A 11 5.59 -8.36 15.24
CA ARG A 11 6.77 -9.22 15.45
C ARG A 11 8.11 -8.53 15.15
N LEU A 12 8.09 -7.42 14.40
CA LEU A 12 9.30 -6.70 14.00
C LEU A 12 9.57 -5.45 14.83
N LEU A 13 8.53 -4.83 15.41
CA LEU A 13 8.63 -3.57 16.14
C LEU A 13 7.94 -3.70 17.50
N ARG A 14 8.47 -3.03 18.52
CA ARG A 14 7.77 -2.89 19.81
C ARG A 14 6.45 -2.13 19.61
N PRO A 15 5.43 -2.35 20.46
CA PRO A 15 4.12 -1.74 20.27
C PRO A 15 4.14 -0.22 20.08
N ALA A 16 4.97 0.50 20.85
CA ALA A 16 5.12 1.95 20.69
C ALA A 16 5.66 2.34 19.30
N GLN A 17 6.66 1.62 18.77
CA GLN A 17 7.25 1.91 17.46
C GLN A 17 6.29 1.58 16.31
N LEU A 18 5.50 0.51 16.43
CA LEU A 18 4.47 0.19 15.44
C LEU A 18 3.35 1.24 15.46
N ALA A 19 2.92 1.66 16.66
CA ALA A 19 1.95 2.74 16.80
C ALA A 19 2.45 4.04 16.15
N GLU A 20 3.71 4.40 16.36
CA GLU A 20 4.37 5.53 15.70
C GLU A 20 4.33 5.42 14.17
N MET A 21 4.64 4.24 13.64
CA MET A 21 4.59 3.98 12.20
C MET A 21 3.19 4.15 11.61
N HIS A 22 2.14 3.80 12.37
CA HIS A 22 0.73 3.95 11.99
C HIS A 22 0.14 5.34 12.25
N ARG A 23 0.84 6.24 12.95
CA ARG A 23 0.39 7.63 13.09
C ARG A 23 0.50 8.33 11.73
N THR A 24 -0.65 8.57 11.11
CA THR A 24 -0.72 9.05 9.72
C THR A 24 -1.24 10.47 9.59
N VAL A 25 -0.72 11.16 8.57
CA VAL A 25 -1.26 12.42 8.04
C VAL A 25 -1.96 12.17 6.72
N LEU A 26 -2.80 13.11 6.26
CA LEU A 26 -3.42 13.00 4.95
C LEU A 26 -2.34 13.04 3.85
N ALA A 27 -2.37 12.09 2.93
CA ALA A 27 -1.42 12.02 1.82
C ALA A 27 -1.89 12.93 0.68
N VAL A 28 -1.70 14.24 0.82
CA VAL A 28 -2.32 15.26 -0.06
C VAL A 28 -2.04 15.07 -1.55
N THR A 29 -0.83 14.63 -1.92
CA THR A 29 -0.42 14.39 -3.32
C THR A 29 -1.03 13.13 -3.92
N PHE A 30 -1.62 12.25 -3.11
CA PHE A 30 -2.21 10.99 -3.55
C PHE A 30 -3.73 11.03 -3.66
N GLN A 31 -4.39 12.13 -3.29
CA GLN A 31 -5.86 12.16 -3.19
C GLN A 31 -6.58 11.99 -4.52
N ASP A 32 -5.98 12.46 -5.63
CA ASP A 32 -6.57 12.32 -6.97
C ASP A 32 -6.50 10.88 -7.50
N VAL A 33 -5.63 10.06 -6.90
CA VAL A 33 -5.38 8.68 -7.32
C VAL A 33 -6.02 7.69 -6.37
N PHE A 34 -5.80 7.90 -5.07
CA PHE A 34 -6.22 7.03 -3.98
C PHE A 34 -6.93 7.88 -2.90
N PRO A 35 -8.20 8.24 -3.10
CA PRO A 35 -8.94 9.10 -2.19
C PRO A 35 -8.94 8.57 -0.76
N GLY A 36 -8.69 9.45 0.21
CA GLY A 36 -8.67 9.10 1.63
C GLY A 36 -7.38 8.41 2.10
N THR A 37 -6.41 8.19 1.20
CA THR A 37 -5.10 7.62 1.57
C THR A 37 -4.39 8.52 2.57
N ARG A 38 -3.76 7.88 3.56
CA ARG A 38 -2.99 8.53 4.62
C ARG A 38 -1.59 7.94 4.67
N TYR A 39 -0.62 8.73 5.09
CA TYR A 39 0.79 8.34 5.09
C TYR A 39 1.37 8.45 6.51
N GLY A 40 1.97 7.37 7.00
CA GLY A 40 2.67 7.26 8.28
C GLY A 40 4.19 7.27 8.09
N LEU A 41 4.94 6.65 9.00
CA LEU A 41 6.40 6.60 8.87
C LEU A 41 6.80 5.48 7.89
N GLY A 42 6.87 5.79 6.60
CA GLY A 42 7.26 4.82 5.56
C GLY A 42 6.20 3.77 5.25
N ILE A 43 4.92 4.09 5.45
CA ILE A 43 3.79 3.22 5.13
C ILE A 43 2.55 4.05 4.79
N MET A 44 1.76 3.58 3.84
CA MET A 44 0.46 4.15 3.47
C MET A 44 -0.66 3.32 4.05
N TRP A 45 -1.74 3.99 4.45
CA TRP A 45 -3.03 3.37 4.69
C TRP A 45 -4.03 3.83 3.64
N THR A 46 -4.66 2.89 2.95
CA THR A 46 -5.65 3.16 1.91
C THR A 46 -7.00 2.58 2.34
N PRO A 47 -8.05 3.41 2.44
CA PRO A 47 -9.39 2.93 2.79
C PRO A 47 -9.98 2.08 1.66
N THR A 48 -10.73 1.05 2.04
CA THR A 48 -11.54 0.25 1.11
C THR A 48 -12.95 0.05 1.69
N SER A 49 -13.87 -0.48 0.91
CA SER A 49 -15.25 -0.76 1.37
C SER A 49 -15.34 -1.74 2.54
N CYS A 50 -14.30 -2.56 2.76
CA CYS A 50 -14.20 -3.54 3.84
C CYS A 50 -13.31 -3.10 5.01
N GLY A 51 -12.83 -1.86 5.01
CA GLY A 51 -11.91 -1.32 6.01
C GLY A 51 -10.75 -0.57 5.35
N GLY A 52 -9.67 -1.29 5.06
CA GLY A 52 -8.50 -0.75 4.38
C GLY A 52 -7.28 -1.65 4.52
N TYR A 53 -6.19 -1.26 3.88
CA TYR A 53 -4.93 -2.00 3.94
C TYR A 53 -3.73 -1.06 4.07
N TRP A 54 -2.64 -1.60 4.60
CA TRP A 54 -1.36 -0.92 4.67
C TRP A 54 -0.46 -1.32 3.50
N SER A 55 0.30 -0.38 2.96
CA SER A 55 1.16 -0.61 1.80
C SER A 55 2.38 0.30 1.77
N HIS A 56 3.30 0.00 0.85
CA HIS A 56 4.30 0.95 0.39
C HIS A 56 4.79 0.46 -0.97
N GLY A 57 4.20 1.00 -2.04
CA GLY A 57 4.61 0.68 -3.40
C GLY A 57 6.07 1.09 -3.67
N GLY A 58 6.62 0.65 -4.79
CA GLY A 58 7.99 0.99 -5.15
C GLY A 58 8.19 0.91 -6.64
N ASP A 59 8.90 1.90 -7.19
CA ASP A 59 9.06 2.06 -8.62
C ASP A 59 10.53 2.19 -8.99
N VAL A 60 10.95 1.41 -9.96
CA VAL A 60 12.24 1.50 -10.63
C VAL A 60 12.03 1.37 -12.14
N PRO A 61 12.96 1.83 -12.99
CA PRO A 61 12.83 1.64 -14.44
C PRO A 61 12.61 0.16 -14.79
N GLY A 62 11.50 -0.12 -15.45
CA GLY A 62 11.15 -1.49 -15.88
C GLY A 62 10.33 -2.29 -14.86
N THR A 63 10.14 -1.84 -13.62
CA THR A 63 9.36 -2.58 -12.62
C THR A 63 8.71 -1.68 -11.57
N SER A 64 7.43 -1.93 -11.32
CA SER A 64 6.68 -1.39 -10.18
C SER A 64 6.26 -2.51 -9.24
N THR A 65 6.25 -2.22 -7.94
CA THR A 65 5.68 -3.07 -6.91
C THR A 65 4.44 -2.40 -6.35
N VAL A 66 3.31 -3.12 -6.37
CA VAL A 66 2.06 -2.72 -5.72
C VAL A 66 1.70 -3.80 -4.71
N ASN A 67 1.32 -3.42 -3.50
CA ASN A 67 1.13 -4.38 -2.42
C ASN A 67 0.10 -3.90 -1.40
N GLY A 68 -0.32 -4.81 -0.53
CA GLY A 68 -1.14 -4.47 0.62
C GLY A 68 -1.10 -5.54 1.70
N VAL A 69 -1.42 -5.17 2.93
CA VAL A 69 -1.58 -6.08 4.07
C VAL A 69 -2.70 -5.59 4.97
N THR A 70 -3.52 -6.50 5.49
CA THR A 70 -4.57 -6.17 6.46
C THR A 70 -3.97 -5.66 7.76
N SER A 71 -4.71 -4.83 8.51
CA SER A 71 -4.20 -4.22 9.75
C SER A 71 -3.70 -5.24 10.78
N ASP A 72 -4.27 -6.44 10.81
CA ASP A 72 -3.89 -7.57 11.67
C ASP A 72 -2.77 -8.45 11.10
N GLY A 73 -2.34 -8.22 9.86
CA GLY A 73 -1.33 -9.01 9.17
C GLY A 73 -1.78 -10.39 8.70
N SER A 74 -3.08 -10.73 8.76
CA SER A 74 -3.59 -12.05 8.38
C SER A 74 -3.50 -12.31 6.88
N ARG A 75 -3.78 -11.29 6.06
CA ARG A 75 -3.71 -11.34 4.59
C ARG A 75 -2.72 -10.32 4.07
N ALA A 76 -1.93 -10.71 3.07
CA ALA A 76 -1.05 -9.81 2.34
C ALA A 76 -1.06 -10.16 0.85
N VAL A 77 -0.80 -9.16 0.00
CA VAL A 77 -0.60 -9.27 -1.45
C VAL A 77 0.65 -8.48 -1.84
N VAL A 78 1.43 -9.01 -2.78
CA VAL A 78 2.53 -8.29 -3.44
C VAL A 78 2.47 -8.61 -4.92
N LEU A 79 2.35 -7.59 -5.75
CA LEU A 79 2.36 -7.65 -7.21
C LEU A 79 3.66 -7.00 -7.69
N ALA A 80 4.44 -7.74 -8.48
CA ALA A 80 5.54 -7.17 -9.26
C ALA A 80 5.05 -7.02 -10.70
N VAL A 81 5.04 -5.79 -11.19
CA VAL A 81 4.50 -5.40 -12.49
C VAL A 81 5.67 -4.94 -13.35
N SER A 82 5.90 -5.60 -14.48
CA SER A 82 6.83 -5.08 -15.49
C SER A 82 6.27 -3.81 -16.10
N THR A 83 7.05 -2.74 -16.10
CA THR A 83 6.62 -1.42 -16.61
C THR A 83 7.49 -0.97 -17.77
N ARG A 84 6.97 -0.01 -18.54
CA ARG A 84 7.71 0.77 -19.53
C ARG A 84 7.47 2.24 -19.24
N LEU A 85 8.33 3.11 -19.77
CA LEU A 85 8.02 4.54 -19.79
C LEU A 85 6.70 4.76 -20.56
N ALA A 86 5.83 5.57 -19.96
CA ALA A 86 4.49 5.86 -20.42
C ALA A 86 4.13 7.30 -20.02
N GLY A 87 3.12 7.87 -20.67
CA GLY A 87 2.55 9.15 -20.22
C GLY A 87 1.89 9.01 -18.84
N GLU A 88 1.70 10.13 -18.14
CA GLU A 88 1.15 10.15 -16.77
C GLU A 88 -0.22 9.46 -16.69
N GLU A 89 -1.12 9.73 -17.63
CA GLU A 89 -2.47 9.15 -17.66
C GLU A 89 -2.45 7.62 -17.81
N GLU A 90 -1.61 7.11 -18.70
CA GLU A 90 -1.44 5.67 -18.93
C GLU A 90 -0.86 4.98 -17.69
N ALA A 91 0.18 5.57 -17.09
CA ALA A 91 0.79 5.05 -15.86
C ALA A 91 -0.23 5.02 -14.72
N LEU A 92 -1.00 6.09 -14.56
CA LEU A 92 -2.01 6.22 -13.54
C LEU A 92 -3.15 5.19 -13.70
N ALA A 93 -3.56 4.89 -14.94
CA ALA A 93 -4.54 3.85 -15.21
C ALA A 93 -4.02 2.45 -14.81
N VAL A 94 -2.73 2.17 -15.00
CA VAL A 94 -2.09 0.92 -14.55
C VAL A 94 -2.08 0.84 -13.01
N TYR A 95 -1.68 1.91 -12.32
CA TYR A 95 -1.70 1.95 -10.86
C TYR A 95 -3.10 1.70 -10.29
N ARG A 96 -4.12 2.38 -10.83
CA ARG A 96 -5.51 2.18 -10.38
C ARG A 96 -5.99 0.74 -10.54
N ARG A 97 -5.63 0.07 -11.64
CA ARG A 97 -5.98 -1.34 -11.85
C ARG A 97 -5.25 -2.28 -10.90
N ALA A 98 -3.96 -2.06 -10.69
CA ALA A 98 -3.17 -2.86 -9.76
C ALA A 98 -3.66 -2.69 -8.31
N ASP A 99 -3.98 -1.45 -7.92
CA ASP A 99 -4.54 -1.11 -6.61
C ASP A 99 -5.92 -1.76 -6.38
N GLY A 100 -6.81 -1.68 -7.37
CA GLY A 100 -8.10 -2.36 -7.35
C GLY A 100 -7.95 -3.87 -7.16
N ALA A 101 -7.01 -4.50 -7.87
CA ALA A 101 -6.73 -5.92 -7.68
C ALA A 101 -6.20 -6.23 -6.27
N VAL A 102 -5.38 -5.37 -5.67
CA VAL A 102 -4.96 -5.52 -4.26
C VAL A 102 -6.17 -5.41 -3.33
N ALA A 103 -7.03 -4.41 -3.51
CA ALA A 103 -8.21 -4.20 -2.70
C ALA A 103 -9.17 -5.40 -2.76
N ASP A 104 -9.45 -5.90 -3.97
CA ASP A 104 -10.34 -7.06 -4.19
C ASP A 104 -9.83 -8.33 -3.49
N ILE A 105 -8.51 -8.57 -3.49
CA ILE A 105 -7.92 -9.74 -2.82
C ILE A 105 -7.95 -9.60 -1.30
N LEU A 106 -7.79 -8.37 -0.78
CA LEU A 106 -7.68 -8.11 0.65
C LEU A 106 -9.02 -7.90 1.37
N CYS A 107 -10.15 -7.81 0.67
CA CYS A 107 -11.45 -7.57 1.29
C CYS A 107 -12.19 -8.82 1.82
#